data_AF-A0A812WWK6-F1
#
_entry.id   AF-A0A812WWK6-F1
#
_cell.length_a   1.000
_cell.length_b   1.000
_cell.length_c   1.000
_cell.angle_alpha   90.00
_cell.angle_beta   90.00
_cell.angle_gamma   90.00
#
_symmetry.space_group_name_H-M   'P 1'
#
loop_
_entity.id
_entity.type
_entity.pdbx_description
1 polymer ?
#
loop_
_entity_poly.entity_id
_entity_poly.type
_entity_poly.pdbx_seq_one_letter_code
_entity_poly.pdbx_strand_id
1 'polypeptide(L)'
;MIIPMPAVGAMGGPPSAYALSRRPWVNFVLFLQSVFCIARIVLFLDIMGAFLMAIMIAVGYFGIREEINIQLLCYWGMMCLINGAFDLVKLIDVLVKSHMPLFSSRATPEYNIANGVALGIPVATLLGVPLAWWLYQDYAGGGEPSPLPGPGPGYRDREGESRYTERSSLLGSGAGTFTAFEGEGRRLGAT
;
A
#
# COMPACT_ATOMS: atom_id res chain seq x y z
N MET A 1 17.01 -15.60 8.10
CA MET A 1 16.68 -14.23 8.55
C MET A 1 15.89 -14.34 9.85
N ILE A 2 16.48 -13.94 10.98
CA ILE A 2 15.86 -13.94 12.33
C ILE A 2 15.63 -12.47 12.73
N ILE A 3 14.91 -11.74 11.89
CA ILE A 3 14.30 -10.50 12.33
C ILE A 3 12.81 -10.84 12.33
N PRO A 4 12.20 -11.07 13.51
CA PRO A 4 10.77 -11.28 13.59
C PRO A 4 10.12 -10.00 13.06
N MET A 5 9.70 -10.03 11.80
CA MET A 5 8.82 -8.99 11.32
C MET A 5 7.55 -9.10 12.15
N PRO A 6 7.05 -7.99 12.72
CA PRO A 6 5.79 -8.01 13.43
C PRO A 6 4.78 -8.68 12.52
N ALA A 7 4.10 -9.71 13.04
CA ALA A 7 2.99 -10.33 12.33
C ALA A 7 1.96 -9.22 12.15
N VAL A 8 2.00 -8.56 10.98
CA VAL A 8 0.94 -7.68 10.55
C VAL A 8 -0.25 -8.62 10.47
N GLY A 9 -1.13 -8.56 11.46
CA GLY A 9 -2.20 -9.52 11.64
C GLY A 9 -2.91 -9.68 10.31
N ALA A 10 -3.09 -10.93 9.87
CA ALA A 10 -3.83 -11.22 8.65
C ALA A 10 -5.13 -10.43 8.70
N MET A 11 -5.24 -9.46 7.81
CA MET A 11 -6.32 -8.50 7.82
C MET A 11 -7.55 -9.15 7.23
N GLY A 12 -8.21 -9.96 8.06
CA GLY A 12 -9.32 -10.82 7.66
C GLY A 12 -10.65 -10.09 7.51
N GLY A 13 -10.65 -8.80 7.16
CA GLY A 13 -11.86 -8.02 6.91
C GLY A 13 -12.14 -7.86 5.41
N PRO A 14 -13.40 -7.74 4.98
CA PRO A 14 -13.72 -7.39 3.61
C PRO A 14 -13.12 -6.01 3.25
N PRO A 15 -12.68 -5.79 2.00
CA PRO A 15 -12.10 -4.52 1.59
C PRO A 15 -13.10 -3.38 1.68
N SER A 16 -12.61 -2.19 2.07
CA SER A 16 -13.44 -0.99 2.17
C SER A 16 -14.01 -0.58 0.80
N ALA A 17 -15.14 0.13 0.80
CA ALA A 17 -15.73 0.67 -0.43
C ALA A 17 -14.78 1.64 -1.15
N TYR A 18 -13.98 2.39 -0.39
CA TYR A 18 -12.94 3.26 -0.93
C TYR A 18 -11.86 2.44 -1.65
N ALA A 19 -11.33 1.38 -1.02
CA ALA A 19 -10.33 0.51 -1.63
C ALA A 19 -10.85 -0.09 -2.95
N LEU A 20 -12.11 -0.56 -2.97
CA LEU A 20 -12.77 -1.06 -4.19
C LEU A 20 -12.86 0.01 -5.29
N SER A 21 -13.21 1.25 -4.94
CA SER A 21 -13.27 2.37 -5.90
C SER A 21 -11.91 2.74 -6.49
N ARG A 22 -10.81 2.44 -5.79
CA ARG A 22 -9.43 2.71 -6.23
C ARG A 22 -8.80 1.58 -7.03
N ARG A 23 -9.42 0.40 -7.09
CA ARG A 23 -8.97 -0.73 -7.92
C ARG A 23 -8.58 -0.36 -9.36
N PRO A 24 -9.37 0.40 -10.14
CA PRO A 24 -8.98 0.77 -11.51
C PRO A 24 -7.70 1.63 -11.56
N TRP A 25 -7.46 2.47 -10.55
CA TRP A 25 -6.25 3.29 -10.48
C TRP A 25 -5.00 2.45 -10.24
N VAL A 26 -5.08 1.45 -9.35
CA VAL A 26 -3.95 0.53 -9.12
C VAL A 26 -3.69 -0.30 -10.39
N ASN A 27 -4.74 -0.82 -11.04
CA ASN A 27 -4.62 -1.51 -12.33
C ASN A 27 -3.98 -0.65 -13.41
N PHE A 28 -4.35 0.63 -13.50
CA PHE A 28 -3.76 1.58 -14.44
C PHE A 28 -2.25 1.76 -14.20
N VAL A 29 -1.84 1.92 -12.93
CA VAL A 29 -0.41 2.05 -12.59
C VAL A 29 0.35 0.74 -12.89
N LEU A 30 -0.21 -0.43 -12.57
CA LEU A 30 0.41 -1.72 -12.92
C LEU A 30 0.55 -1.92 -14.43
N PHE A 31 -0.45 -1.51 -15.20
CA PHE A 31 -0.39 -1.52 -16.66
C PHE A 31 0.74 -0.61 -17.17
N LEU A 32 0.81 0.63 -16.66
CA LEU A 32 1.86 1.58 -17.01
C LEU A 32 3.25 1.03 -16.66
N GLN A 33 3.42 0.47 -15.46
CA GLN A 33 4.64 -0.20 -15.04
C GLN A 33 5.00 -1.38 -15.95
N SER A 34 4.03 -2.17 -16.41
CA SER A 34 4.26 -3.28 -17.34
C SER A 34 4.78 -2.81 -18.70
N VAL A 35 4.19 -1.74 -19.24
CA VAL A 35 4.65 -1.11 -20.50
C VAL A 35 6.09 -0.62 -20.35
N PHE A 36 6.40 0.10 -19.27
CA PHE A 36 7.76 0.59 -19.01
C PHE A 36 8.76 -0.52 -18.70
N CYS A 37 8.33 -1.62 -18.08
CA CYS A 37 9.16 -2.80 -17.87
C CYS A 37 9.59 -3.43 -19.20
N ILE A 38 8.66 -3.57 -20.16
CA ILE A 38 8.98 -4.07 -21.51
C ILE A 38 9.89 -3.08 -22.24
N ALA A 39 9.56 -1.78 -22.22
CA ALA A 39 10.38 -0.75 -22.84
C ALA A 39 11.81 -0.71 -22.26
N ARG A 40 11.96 -0.95 -20.95
CA ARG A 40 13.26 -1.05 -20.28
C ARG A 40 14.12 -2.18 -20.83
N ILE A 41 13.53 -3.36 -21.07
CA ILE A 41 14.25 -4.50 -21.66
C ILE A 41 14.66 -4.19 -23.10
N VAL A 42 13.73 -3.66 -23.90
CA VAL A 42 13.94 -3.45 -25.34
C VAL A 42 14.92 -2.30 -25.62
N LEU A 43 14.82 -1.19 -24.89
CA LEU A 43 15.60 0.03 -25.20
C LEU A 43 16.91 0.13 -24.42
N PHE A 44 16.95 -0.33 -23.17
CA PHE A 44 18.12 -0.16 -22.29
C PHE A 44 18.87 -1.46 -22.00
N LEU A 45 18.31 -2.62 -22.38
CA LEU A 45 18.87 -3.94 -22.03
C LEU A 45 19.16 -4.11 -20.52
N ASP A 46 18.47 -3.36 -19.66
CA ASP A 46 18.62 -3.42 -18.20
C ASP A 46 17.79 -4.58 -17.63
N ILE A 47 18.33 -5.80 -17.77
CA ILE A 47 17.68 -7.05 -17.34
C ILE A 47 17.43 -7.07 -15.83
N MET A 48 18.40 -6.62 -15.03
CA MET A 48 18.28 -6.62 -13.58
C MET A 48 17.20 -5.65 -13.09
N GLY A 49 17.18 -4.43 -13.63
CA GLY A 49 16.15 -3.44 -13.31
C GLY A 49 14.75 -3.89 -13.78
N ALA A 50 14.65 -4.54 -14.94
CA ALA A 50 13.39 -5.09 -15.43
C ALA A 50 12.89 -6.27 -14.58
N PHE A 51 13.79 -7.14 -14.13
CA PHE A 51 13.44 -8.27 -13.27
C PHE A 51 12.87 -7.81 -11.92
N LEU A 52 13.50 -6.85 -11.26
CA LEU A 52 12.98 -6.28 -10.00
C LEU A 52 11.61 -5.60 -10.21
N MET A 53 11.46 -4.87 -11.32
CA MET A 53 10.21 -4.24 -11.69
C MET A 53 9.10 -5.27 -11.97
N ALA A 54 9.43 -6.42 -12.59
CA ALA A 54 8.49 -7.50 -12.83
C ALA A 54 8.00 -8.17 -11.54
N ILE A 55 8.88 -8.40 -10.56
CA ILE A 55 8.49 -8.90 -9.23
C ILE A 55 7.54 -7.91 -8.56
N MET A 56 7.86 -6.62 -8.60
CA MET A 56 7.01 -5.57 -8.04
C MET A 56 5.62 -5.58 -8.68
N ILE A 57 5.53 -5.67 -10.01
CA ILE A 57 4.24 -5.77 -10.74
C ILE A 57 3.48 -7.02 -10.29
N ALA A 58 4.16 -8.16 -10.15
CA ALA A 58 3.54 -9.40 -9.69
C ALA A 58 2.94 -9.25 -8.29
N VAL A 59 3.68 -8.66 -7.34
CA VAL A 59 3.20 -8.41 -5.97
C VAL A 59 1.97 -7.49 -5.98
N GLY A 60 2.01 -6.41 -6.75
CA GLY A 60 0.85 -5.51 -6.88
C GLY A 60 -0.36 -6.20 -7.52
N TYR A 61 -0.15 -7.03 -8.54
CA TYR A 61 -1.20 -7.83 -9.18
C TYR A 61 -1.82 -8.85 -8.21
N PHE A 62 -1.00 -9.56 -7.44
CA PHE A 62 -1.46 -10.47 -6.39
C PHE A 62 -2.29 -9.73 -5.34
N GLY A 63 -1.85 -8.54 -4.92
CA GLY A 63 -2.60 -7.69 -3.99
C GLY A 63 -4.01 -7.36 -4.48
N ILE A 64 -4.19 -7.08 -5.78
CA ILE A 64 -5.51 -6.81 -6.36
C ILE A 64 -6.34 -8.10 -6.51
N ARG A 65 -5.70 -9.24 -6.79
CA ARG A 65 -6.39 -10.51 -7.00
C ARG A 65 -6.98 -11.08 -5.72
N GLU A 66 -6.29 -10.93 -4.59
CA GLU A 66 -6.72 -11.40 -3.26
C GLU A 66 -7.60 -10.34 -2.56
N GLU A 67 -8.72 -9.97 -3.18
CA GLU A 67 -9.71 -9.04 -2.59
C GLU A 67 -9.12 -7.71 -2.05
N ILE A 68 -8.11 -7.15 -2.74
CA ILE A 68 -7.40 -5.95 -2.31
C ILE A 68 -6.73 -6.16 -0.94
N ASN A 69 -5.81 -7.12 -0.88
CA ASN A 69 -4.96 -7.35 0.28
C ASN A 69 -4.06 -6.13 0.51
N ILE A 70 -4.44 -5.27 1.46
CA ILE A 70 -3.77 -4.01 1.76
C ILE A 70 -2.31 -4.23 2.16
N GLN A 71 -1.99 -5.33 2.84
CA GLN A 71 -0.62 -5.64 3.23
C GLN A 71 0.28 -5.87 2.00
N LEU A 72 -0.19 -6.65 1.02
CA LEU A 72 0.53 -6.84 -0.25
C LEU A 72 0.68 -5.53 -1.03
N LEU A 73 -0.35 -4.68 -1.03
CA LEU A 73 -0.28 -3.37 -1.68
C LEU A 73 0.66 -2.39 -0.97
N CYS A 74 0.78 -2.46 0.36
CA CYS A 74 1.80 -1.72 1.11
C CYS A 74 3.21 -2.19 0.77
N TYR A 75 3.43 -3.51 0.67
CA TYR A 75 4.71 -4.04 0.20
C TYR A 75 5.03 -3.61 -1.22
N TRP A 76 4.04 -3.67 -2.13
CA TRP A 76 4.17 -3.14 -3.48
C TRP A 76 4.54 -1.66 -3.50
N GLY A 77 3.88 -0.82 -2.69
CA GLY A 77 4.18 0.61 -2.56
C GLY A 77 5.58 0.90 -2.03
N MET A 78 6.06 0.14 -1.03
CA MET A 78 7.43 0.27 -0.52
C MET A 78 8.46 -0.18 -1.57
N MET A 79 8.20 -1.27 -2.30
CA MET A 79 9.06 -1.68 -3.43
C MET A 79 9.08 -0.62 -4.53
N CYS A 80 7.94 0.00 -4.84
CA CYS A 80 7.84 1.13 -5.77
C CYS A 80 8.71 2.31 -5.33
N LEU A 81 8.72 2.65 -4.04
CA LEU A 81 9.54 3.73 -3.50
C LEU A 81 11.04 3.43 -3.64
N ILE A 82 11.48 2.26 -3.19
CA ILE A 82 12.89 1.87 -3.22
C ILE A 82 13.39 1.76 -4.66
N ASN A 83 12.64 1.05 -5.52
CA ASN A 83 13.03 0.86 -6.91
C ASN A 83 12.96 2.18 -7.70
N GLY A 84 11.91 2.99 -7.48
CA GLY A 84 11.77 4.30 -8.09
C GLY A 84 12.87 5.28 -7.67
N ALA A 85 13.36 5.20 -6.44
CA ALA A 85 14.50 5.99 -5.98
C ALA A 85 15.80 5.59 -6.69
N PHE A 86 16.09 4.29 -6.86
CA PHE A 86 17.26 3.84 -7.62
C PHE A 86 17.18 4.24 -9.10
N ASP A 87 15.99 4.13 -9.70
CA ASP A 87 15.74 4.54 -11.07
C ASP A 87 15.89 6.06 -11.25
N LEU A 88 15.49 6.84 -10.24
CA LEU A 88 15.71 8.29 -10.21
C LEU A 88 17.20 8.64 -10.11
N VAL A 89 17.97 7.94 -9.29
CA VAL A 89 19.44 8.14 -9.21
C VAL A 89 20.09 7.83 -10.56
N LYS A 90 19.71 6.74 -11.22
CA LYS A 90 20.19 6.41 -12.58
C LYS A 90 19.84 7.52 -13.58
N LEU A 91 18.61 8.05 -13.52
CA LEU A 91 18.20 9.15 -14.38
C LEU A 91 19.06 10.39 -14.13
N ILE A 92 19.27 10.78 -12.86
CA ILE A 92 20.13 11.92 -12.50
C ILE A 92 21.56 11.71 -12.99
N ASP A 93 22.12 10.51 -12.85
CA ASP A 93 23.46 10.19 -13.33
C ASP A 93 23.60 10.40 -14.85
N VAL A 94 22.60 9.94 -15.62
CA VAL A 94 22.53 10.18 -17.07
C VAL A 94 22.43 11.67 -17.36
N LEU A 95 21.57 12.42 -16.65
CA LEU A 95 21.39 13.86 -16.86
C LEU A 95 22.66 14.68 -16.60
N VAL A 96 23.40 14.32 -15.56
CA VAL A 96 24.62 15.04 -15.16
C VAL A 96 25.78 14.73 -16.10
N LYS A 97 25.88 13.48 -16.60
CA LYS A 97 26.96 13.04 -17.49
C LYS A 97 26.68 13.30 -18.96
N SER A 98 25.42 13.48 -19.36
CA SER A 98 25.06 13.76 -20.75
C SER A 98 25.32 15.22 -21.09
N HIS A 99 26.23 15.46 -22.06
CA HIS A 99 26.45 16.79 -22.61
C HIS A 99 25.34 17.25 -23.58
N MET A 100 24.39 16.36 -23.91
CA MET A 100 23.25 16.65 -24.77
C MET A 100 21.98 16.90 -23.95
N PRO A 101 21.09 17.80 -24.38
CA PRO A 101 19.83 18.04 -23.68
C PRO A 101 18.91 16.82 -23.76
N LEU A 102 18.09 16.63 -22.72
CA LEU A 102 17.09 15.56 -22.60
C LEU A 102 16.21 15.37 -23.86
N PHE A 103 15.78 16.48 -24.44
CA PHE A 103 15.00 16.46 -25.67
C PHE A 103 15.62 17.45 -26.65
N SER A 104 15.85 17.00 -27.88
CA SER A 104 16.38 17.82 -28.95
C SER A 104 15.64 17.54 -30.24
N SER A 105 15.13 18.59 -30.88
CA SER A 105 14.54 18.50 -32.22
C SER A 105 15.56 18.15 -33.30
N ARG A 106 16.86 18.29 -33.00
CA ARG A 106 17.97 17.93 -33.89
C ARG A 106 18.44 16.49 -33.70
N ALA A 107 18.05 15.83 -32.60
CA ALA A 107 18.40 14.45 -32.34
C ALA A 107 17.45 13.48 -33.06
N THR A 108 17.88 12.22 -33.18
CA THR A 108 17.03 11.16 -33.76
C THR A 108 15.77 10.95 -32.89
N PRO A 109 14.62 10.59 -33.48
CA PRO A 109 13.40 10.30 -32.72
C PRO A 109 13.60 9.22 -31.65
N GLU A 110 14.42 8.20 -31.96
CA GLU A 110 14.80 7.13 -31.03
C GLU A 110 15.47 7.67 -29.75
N TYR A 111 16.33 8.67 -29.87
CA TYR A 111 16.97 9.33 -28.72
C TYR A 111 15.94 10.01 -27.81
N ASN A 112 15.00 10.76 -28.40
CA ASN A 112 13.94 11.42 -27.64
C ASN A 112 12.98 10.41 -27.00
N ILE A 113 12.66 9.31 -27.69
CA ILE A 113 11.83 8.23 -27.13
C ILE A 113 12.56 7.55 -25.97
N ALA A 114 13.85 7.21 -26.12
CA ALA A 114 14.64 6.62 -25.06
C ALA A 114 14.68 7.53 -23.82
N ASN A 115 14.97 8.82 -23.98
CA ASN A 115 14.95 9.77 -22.85
C ASN A 115 13.56 9.93 -22.23
N GLY A 116 12.49 9.90 -23.06
CA GLY A 116 11.12 9.86 -22.58
C GLY A 116 10.82 8.63 -21.73
N VAL A 117 11.29 7.45 -22.15
CA VAL A 117 11.16 6.21 -21.38
C VAL A 117 12.01 6.25 -20.11
N ALA A 118 13.25 6.72 -20.19
CA ALA A 118 14.13 6.88 -19.02
C ALA A 118 13.51 7.78 -17.94
N LEU A 119 12.83 8.85 -18.34
CA LEU A 119 12.09 9.73 -17.44
C LEU A 119 10.77 9.09 -16.95
N GLY A 120 10.06 8.40 -17.83
CA GLY A 120 8.77 7.78 -17.55
C GLY A 120 8.84 6.63 -16.55
N ILE A 121 9.94 5.86 -16.54
CA ILE A 121 10.08 4.73 -15.61
C ILE A 121 10.03 5.15 -14.13
N PRO A 122 10.90 6.04 -13.61
CA PRO A 122 10.86 6.43 -12.21
C PRO A 122 9.51 7.08 -11.85
N VAL A 123 8.91 7.86 -12.75
CA VAL A 123 7.58 8.44 -12.55
C VAL A 123 6.51 7.35 -12.39
N ALA A 124 6.44 6.38 -13.31
CA ALA A 124 5.48 5.29 -13.27
C ALA A 124 5.66 4.38 -12.05
N THR A 125 6.91 4.14 -11.62
CA THR A 125 7.18 3.41 -10.37
C THR A 125 6.73 4.20 -9.14
N LEU A 126 7.07 5.49 -9.04
CA LEU A 126 6.77 6.31 -7.86
C LEU A 126 5.28 6.62 -7.72
N LEU A 127 4.48 6.58 -8.79
CA LEU A 127 3.02 6.69 -8.73
C LEU A 127 2.36 5.60 -7.87
N GLY A 128 3.01 4.45 -7.68
CA GLY A 128 2.51 3.40 -6.79
C GLY A 128 2.55 3.79 -5.30
N VAL A 129 3.47 4.68 -4.91
CA VAL A 129 3.69 5.10 -3.52
C VAL A 129 2.48 5.85 -2.93
N PRO A 130 1.98 6.96 -3.52
CA PRO A 130 0.83 7.66 -2.98
C PRO A 130 -0.44 6.81 -2.99
N LEU A 131 -0.61 5.92 -3.99
CA LEU A 131 -1.75 5.00 -4.03
C LEU A 131 -1.73 4.01 -2.86
N ALA A 132 -0.59 3.37 -2.61
CA ALA A 132 -0.43 2.46 -1.48
C ALA A 132 -0.62 3.20 -0.14
N TRP A 133 -0.10 4.42 -0.02
CA TRP A 133 -0.27 5.26 1.16
C TRP A 133 -1.73 5.62 1.42
N TRP A 134 -2.50 6.04 0.41
CA TRP A 134 -3.91 6.37 0.59
C TRP A 134 -4.76 5.14 0.93
N LEU A 135 -4.46 3.98 0.34
CA LEU A 135 -5.10 2.71 0.72
C LEU A 135 -4.80 2.33 2.17
N TYR A 136 -3.55 2.53 2.61
CA TYR A 136 -3.16 2.30 4.00
C TYR A 136 -3.86 3.27 4.96
N GLN A 137 -3.98 4.55 4.60
CA GLN A 137 -4.65 5.56 5.42
C GLN A 137 -6.14 5.25 5.60
N ASP A 138 -6.83 4.85 4.53
CA ASP A 138 -8.25 4.46 4.60
C ASP A 138 -8.46 3.24 5.51
N TYR A 139 -7.58 2.25 5.37
CA TYR A 139 -7.52 1.09 6.23
C TYR A 139 -7.24 1.46 7.71
N ALA A 140 -6.27 2.34 7.96
CA ALA A 140 -5.81 2.68 9.31
C ALA A 140 -6.78 3.63 10.01
N GLY A 141 -7.51 4.44 9.24
CA GLY A 141 -8.62 5.28 9.71
C GLY A 141 -9.84 4.48 10.17
N GLY A 142 -9.79 3.14 10.11
CA GLY A 142 -10.87 2.27 10.55
C GLY A 142 -12.08 2.38 9.65
N GLY A 143 -11.85 2.55 8.33
CA GLY A 143 -12.84 2.83 7.29
C GLY A 143 -14.20 2.28 7.68
N GLU A 144 -15.15 3.19 7.94
CA GLU A 144 -16.44 2.82 8.50
C GLU A 144 -16.95 1.59 7.76
N PRO A 145 -17.25 0.48 8.46
CA PRO A 145 -17.76 -0.71 7.81
C PRO A 145 -18.97 -0.26 7.01
N SER A 146 -18.82 -0.29 5.68
CA SER A 146 -19.84 0.21 4.76
C SER A 146 -21.16 -0.35 5.24
N PRO A 147 -22.14 0.49 5.62
CA PRO A 147 -23.37 0.01 6.21
C PRO A 147 -24.03 -0.84 5.13
N LEU A 148 -23.87 -2.16 5.25
CA LEU A 148 -24.57 -3.11 4.41
C LEU A 148 -26.04 -2.73 4.49
N PRO A 149 -26.75 -2.56 3.36
CA PRO A 149 -28.20 -2.39 3.35
C PRO A 149 -28.82 -3.74 3.67
N GLY A 150 -28.62 -4.18 4.91
CA GLY A 150 -29.17 -5.40 5.48
C GLY A 150 -29.89 -4.99 6.76
N PRO A 151 -31.19 -5.34 6.92
CA PRO A 151 -31.89 -5.19 8.19
C PRO A 151 -31.40 -6.30 9.14
N GLY A 152 -30.17 -6.14 9.64
CA GLY A 152 -29.58 -6.99 10.67
C GLY A 152 -29.77 -6.32 12.03
N PRO A 153 -30.58 -6.88 12.95
CA PRO A 153 -30.75 -6.30 14.26
C PRO A 153 -29.51 -6.58 15.13
N GLY A 154 -28.85 -5.51 15.56
CA GLY A 154 -28.02 -5.53 16.76
C GLY A 154 -26.51 -5.65 16.54
N TYR A 155 -25.89 -4.57 16.07
CA TYR A 155 -24.57 -4.18 16.59
C TYR A 155 -24.77 -2.92 17.42
N ARG A 156 -25.13 -3.14 18.69
CA ARG A 156 -25.17 -2.11 19.73
C ARG A 156 -23.76 -1.53 19.90
N ASP A 157 -23.68 -0.21 19.76
CA ASP A 157 -22.88 0.71 20.57
C ASP A 157 -21.44 0.27 20.86
N ARG A 158 -20.55 0.58 19.90
CA ARG A 158 -19.14 0.82 20.21
C ARG A 158 -18.84 2.32 20.16
N GLU A 159 -19.67 3.10 20.85
CA GLU A 159 -19.28 4.42 21.35
C GLU A 159 -18.25 4.21 22.46
N GLY A 160 -16.99 4.19 22.06
CA GLY A 160 -15.85 3.96 22.93
C GLY A 160 -14.61 4.60 22.33
N GLU A 161 -14.72 5.91 22.16
CA GLU A 161 -13.67 6.89 21.87
C GLU A 161 -12.40 6.61 22.69
N SER A 162 -11.52 5.76 22.18
CA SER A 162 -10.13 5.63 22.66
C SER A 162 -9.21 6.20 21.61
N ARG A 163 -9.18 7.54 21.59
CA ARG A 163 -8.08 8.31 21.00
C ARG A 163 -6.78 7.79 21.61
N TYR A 164 -5.93 7.29 20.73
CA TYR A 164 -4.53 6.97 20.95
C TYR A 164 -3.83 7.98 21.88
N THR A 165 -3.66 7.56 23.13
CA THR A 165 -2.63 8.07 24.04
C THR A 165 -1.67 6.91 24.32
N GLU A 166 -0.98 6.40 23.29
CA GLU A 166 0.04 5.34 23.42
C GLU A 166 1.40 5.92 23.89
N ARG A 167 1.35 6.69 24.99
CA ARG A 167 2.49 6.98 25.85
C ARG A 167 2.12 6.75 27.31
N SER A 168 1.56 5.57 27.61
CA SER A 168 1.41 5.12 28.99
C SER A 168 2.62 4.28 29.39
N SER A 169 3.60 5.00 29.94
CA SER A 169 4.46 4.67 31.06
C SER A 169 4.38 3.24 31.59
N LEU A 170 5.50 2.53 31.44
CA LEU A 170 5.79 1.21 32.04
C LEU A 170 6.04 1.26 33.56
N LEU A 171 5.63 2.34 34.23
CA LEU A 171 5.80 2.57 35.66
C LEU A 171 4.43 2.63 36.31
N GLY A 172 4.16 1.62 37.12
CA GLY A 172 2.85 1.33 37.67
C GLY A 172 2.25 2.44 38.53
N SER A 173 0.93 2.39 38.63
CA SER A 173 0.09 2.82 39.75
C SER A 173 -1.30 3.10 39.19
N GLY A 174 -2.33 2.46 39.75
CA GLY A 174 -3.71 2.92 39.56
C GLY A 174 -4.71 1.83 39.23
N ALA A 175 -5.11 1.10 40.27
CA ALA A 175 -6.46 0.59 40.52
C ALA A 175 -7.37 0.38 39.29
N GLY A 176 -7.33 -0.82 38.70
CA GLY A 176 -8.45 -1.32 37.92
C GLY A 176 -9.65 -1.56 38.84
N THR A 177 -10.70 -0.76 38.70
CA THR A 177 -11.98 -0.99 39.37
C THR A 177 -12.59 -2.28 38.82
N PHE A 178 -12.54 -3.33 39.64
CA PHE A 178 -13.19 -4.60 39.39
C PHE A 178 -14.71 -4.40 39.50
N THR A 179 -15.42 -4.39 38.37
CA THR A 179 -16.90 -4.41 38.38
C THR A 179 -17.34 -5.84 38.68
N ALA A 180 -17.74 -6.09 39.93
CA ALA A 180 -18.26 -7.37 40.36
C ALA A 180 -19.56 -7.70 39.61
N PHE A 181 -19.77 -8.98 39.31
CA PHE A 181 -20.98 -9.51 38.67
C PHE A 181 -22.25 -9.02 39.39
N GLU A 182 -22.96 -8.07 38.77
CA GLU A 182 -24.26 -7.57 39.22
C GLU A 182 -25.38 -8.49 38.71
N GLY A 183 -25.20 -9.80 38.94
CA GLY A 183 -26.20 -10.82 38.62
C GLY A 183 -27.12 -11.04 39.81
N GLU A 184 -28.41 -10.73 39.67
CA GLU A 184 -29.43 -11.03 40.68
C GLU A 184 -29.48 -12.55 40.92
N GLY A 185 -28.99 -12.99 42.08
CA GLY A 185 -28.87 -14.40 42.44
C GLY A 185 -30.23 -15.06 42.57
N ARG A 186 -30.73 -15.68 41.49
CA ARG A 186 -31.92 -16.54 41.52
C ARG A 186 -31.62 -17.80 42.32
N ARG A 187 -32.17 -17.89 43.53
CA ARG A 187 -32.14 -19.12 44.35
C ARG A 187 -33.07 -20.16 43.72
N LEU A 188 -32.49 -21.26 43.25
CA LEU A 188 -33.22 -22.48 42.90
C LEU A 188 -33.73 -23.11 44.22
N GLY A 189 -35.01 -22.92 44.54
CA GLY A 189 -35.63 -23.57 45.70
C GLY A 189 -36.84 -22.90 46.35
N ALA A 190 -37.43 -21.85 45.77
CA ALA A 190 -38.72 -21.35 46.26
C ALA A 190 -39.87 -22.05 45.51
N THR A 191 -40.24 -23.22 46.06
CA THR A 191 -41.45 -24.07 45.90
C THR A 191 -41.96 -24.37 44.50
#